data_AF-A0A432WNZ1-F1
#
_entry.id   AF-A0A432WNZ1-F1
#
_cell.length_a   1.000
_cell.length_b   1.000
_cell.length_c   1.000
_cell.angle_alpha   90.00
_cell.angle_beta   90.00
_cell.angle_gamma   90.00
#
_symmetry.space_group_name_H-M   'P 1'
#
loop_
_entity.id
_entity.type
_entity.pdbx_description
1 polymer ?
#
loop_
_entity_poly.entity_id
_entity_poly.type
_entity_poly.pdbx_seq_one_letter_code
_entity_poly.pdbx_strand_id
1 'polypeptide(L)' 'MFCCGHAAYRLDDGTFSINAGENDVRAIYNEENAAINFLCRYERDMNFYDKKLMAFATKHEIDTKPCTISSEY' A
#
# COMPACT_ATOMS: atom_id res chain seq x y z
N MET A 1 5.30 -8.71 -23.22
CA MET A 1 5.71 -9.73 -22.23
C MET A 1 6.34 -8.97 -21.06
N PHE A 2 5.61 -8.77 -19.96
CA PHE A 2 6.13 -8.05 -18.80
C PHE A 2 6.55 -9.08 -17.72
N CYS A 3 7.82 -8.99 -17.35
CA CYS A 3 8.51 -9.90 -16.44
C CYS A 3 8.08 -9.69 -14.98
N CYS A 4 7.84 -10.81 -14.29
CA CYS A 4 8.07 -11.03 -12.86
C CYS A 4 7.87 -9.81 -11.94
N GLY A 5 6.62 -9.56 -11.53
CA GLY A 5 6.21 -8.48 -10.62
C GLY A 5 6.97 -8.43 -9.29
N HIS A 6 8.08 -7.69 -9.28
CA HIS A 6 8.91 -7.44 -8.09
C HIS A 6 9.23 -5.96 -7.85
N ALA A 7 8.77 -5.05 -8.71
CA ALA A 7 9.13 -3.63 -8.63
C ALA A 7 7.93 -2.73 -8.34
N ALA A 8 8.13 -1.80 -7.42
CA ALA A 8 7.29 -0.61 -7.27
C ALA A 8 7.84 0.49 -8.18
N TYR A 9 6.97 1.21 -8.89
CA TYR A 9 7.34 2.27 -9.83
C TYR A 9 6.89 3.62 -9.27
N ARG A 10 7.84 4.55 -9.13
CA ARG A 10 7.53 5.92 -8.70
C ARG A 10 6.76 6.65 -9.79
N LEU A 11 5.66 7.29 -9.42
CA LEU A 11 4.82 8.14 -10.26
C LEU A 11 5.20 9.61 -10.08
N ASP A 12 4.70 10.46 -10.97
CA ASP A 12 4.97 11.91 -10.98
C ASP A 12 4.44 12.62 -9.72
N ASP A 13 3.42 12.05 -9.07
CA ASP A 13 2.81 12.55 -7.83
C ASP A 13 3.56 12.11 -6.55
N GLY A 14 4.72 11.46 -6.70
CA GLY A 14 5.53 10.96 -5.58
C GLY A 14 5.01 9.65 -4.97
N THR A 15 3.91 9.11 -5.48
CA THR A 15 3.40 7.79 -5.07
C THR A 15 4.09 6.66 -5.84
N PHE A 16 3.88 5.43 -5.40
CA PHE A 16 4.46 4.24 -6.03
C PHE A 16 3.38 3.27 -6.47
N SER A 17 3.32 2.95 -7.76
CA SER A 17 2.48 1.87 -8.28
C SER A 17 3.12 0.51 -8.03
N ILE A 18 2.38 -0.40 -7.42
CA ILE A 18 2.82 -1.78 -7.16
C ILE A 18 2.34 -2.68 -8.30
N ASN A 19 3.21 -3.59 -8.77
CA ASN A 19 2.87 -4.54 -9.83
C ASN A 19 2.34 -3.85 -11.11
N ALA A 20 3.02 -2.80 -11.55
CA ALA A 20 2.63 -1.98 -12.71
C ALA A 20 1.20 -1.41 -12.66
N GLY A 21 0.60 -1.29 -11.48
CA GLY A 21 -0.77 -0.80 -11.30
C GLY A 21 -1.85 -1.83 -11.60
N GLU A 22 -1.50 -3.10 -11.80
CA GLU A 22 -2.46 -4.20 -12.02
C GLU A 22 -3.30 -4.48 -10.77
N ASN A 23 -2.67 -4.40 -9.60
CA ASN A 23 -3.39 -4.29 -8.35
C ASN A 23 -3.59 -2.79 -8.15
N ASP A 24 -4.82 -2.27 -8.17
CA ASP A 24 -5.19 -0.87 -7.94
C ASP A 24 -4.81 -0.38 -6.52
N VAL A 25 -3.55 -0.56 -6.12
CA VAL A 25 -2.93 -0.24 -4.85
C VAL A 25 -1.69 0.60 -5.13
N ARG A 26 -1.57 1.70 -4.39
CA ARG A 26 -0.42 2.60 -4.41
C ARG A 26 0.23 2.62 -3.03
N ALA A 27 1.53 2.83 -2.99
CA ALA A 27 2.25 3.13 -1.76
C ALA A 27 2.66 4.60 -1.71
N ILE A 28 2.59 5.20 -0.53
CA ILE A 28 3.08 6.55 -0.23
C ILE A 28 4.02 6.46 0.94
N TYR A 29 5.19 7.08 0.82
CA TYR A 29 6.09 7.25 1.94
C TYR A 29 5.70 8.51 2.72
N ASN A 30 5.36 8.35 4.01
CA ASN A 30 5.09 9.43 4.94
C ASN A 30 6.37 9.69 5.74
N GLU A 31 7.07 10.78 5.40
CA GLU A 31 8.35 11.13 6.01
C GLU A 31 8.22 11.46 7.50
N GLU A 32 7.15 12.16 7.90
CA GLU A 32 6.91 12.59 9.29
C GLU A 32 6.83 11.41 10.26
N ASN A 33 6.25 10.29 9.81
CA ASN A 33 6.04 9.10 10.61
C ASN A 33 7.02 7.97 10.28
N ALA A 34 7.93 8.21 9.32
CA ALA A 34 8.79 7.18 8.73
C ALA A 34 8.01 5.90 8.35
N ALA A 35 6.83 6.08 7.75
CA ALA A 35 5.86 5.01 7.50
C ALA A 35 5.53 4.86 6.01
N ILE A 36 5.17 3.64 5.60
CA ILE A 36 4.66 3.37 4.25
C ILE A 36 3.15 3.16 4.33
N ASN A 37 2.39 4.05 3.70
CA ASN A 37 0.93 3.98 3.62
C ASN A 37 0.51 3.33 2.31
N PHE A 38 -0.45 2.42 2.37
CA PHE A 38 -1.04 1.79 1.19
C PHE A 38 -2.43 2.34 0.92
N LEU A 39 -2.68 2.77 -0.30
CA LEU A 39 -3.97 3.30 -0.76
C LEU A 39 -4.51 2.37 -1.83
N CYS A 40 -5.68 1.78 -1.59
CA CYS A 40 -6.40 1.07 -2.63
C CYS A 40 -7.46 1.97 -3.27
N ARG A 41 -7.73 1.77 -4.56
CA ARG A 41 -8.69 2.58 -5.32
C ARG A 41 -10.13 2.38 -4.89
N TYR A 42 -10.50 1.16 -4.49
CA TYR A 42 -11.87 0.79 -4.17
C TYR A 42 -12.00 0.39 -2.71
N GLU A 43 -12.95 1.00 -2.01
CA GLU A 43 -13.26 0.69 -0.61
C GLU A 43 -13.57 -0.80 -0.39
N ARG A 44 -14.28 -1.44 -1.33
CA ARG A 44 -14.60 -2.87 -1.26
C ARG A 44 -13.36 -3.77 -1.14
N ASP A 45 -12.21 -3.31 -1.65
CA ASP A 45 -10.97 -4.05 -1.67
C ASP A 45 -10.08 -3.74 -0.45
N MET A 46 -10.43 -2.74 0.38
CA MET A 46 -9.66 -2.36 1.58
C MET A 46 -9.45 -3.55 2.50
N ASN A 47 -10.53 -4.26 2.87
CA ASN A 47 -10.46 -5.41 3.76
C ASN A 47 -9.61 -6.57 3.20
N PHE A 48 -9.56 -6.72 1.88
CA PHE A 48 -8.74 -7.75 1.23
C PHE A 48 -7.26 -7.41 1.31
N TYR A 49 -6.90 -6.16 0.98
CA TYR A 49 -5.51 -5.71 1.05
C TYR A 49 -5.01 -5.57 2.48
N ASP A 50 -5.83 -5.08 3.41
CA ASP A 50 -5.50 -4.99 4.83
C ASP A 50 -5.09 -6.36 5.39
N LYS A 51 -5.89 -7.41 5.16
CA LYS A 51 -5.55 -8.78 5.57
C LYS A 51 -4.24 -9.27 4.96
N LYS A 52 -3.98 -8.98 3.68
CA LYS A 52 -2.73 -9.36 3.02
C LYS A 52 -1.53 -8.64 3.60
N LEU A 53 -1.64 -7.33 3.84
CA LEU A 53 -0.58 -6.50 4.41
C LEU A 53 -0.30 -6.92 5.85
N MET A 54 -1.33 -7.17 6.66
CA MET A 54 -1.20 -7.66 8.03
C MET A 54 -0.52 -9.04 8.08
N ALA A 55 -0.91 -9.97 7.19
CA ALA A 55 -0.27 -11.29 7.09
C ALA A 55 1.20 -11.18 6.69
N PHE A 56 1.52 -10.30 5.74
CA PHE A 56 2.90 -10.01 5.34
C PHE A 56 3.70 -9.42 6.51
N ALA A 57 3.17 -8.39 7.18
CA ALA A 57 3.83 -7.73 8.28
C ALA A 57 4.08 -8.67 9.46
N THR A 58 3.09 -9.49 9.81
CA THR A 58 3.22 -10.51 10.87
C THR A 58 4.32 -11.51 10.53
N LYS A 59 4.36 -12.00 9.28
CA LYS A 59 5.38 -12.95 8.82
C LYS A 59 6.80 -12.38 8.89
N HIS A 60 6.94 -11.07 8.70
CA HIS A 60 8.23 -10.38 8.64
C HIS A 60 8.54 -9.55 9.90
N GLU A 61 7.73 -9.69 10.96
CA GLU A 61 7.87 -8.96 12.22
C GLU A 61 7.94 -7.43 12.04
N ILE A 62 7.17 -6.91 11.08
CA ILE A 62 7.05 -5.49 10.79
C ILE A 62 6.01 -4.88 11.73
N ASP A 63 6.36 -3.76 12.38
CA ASP A 63 5.42 -3.00 13.20
C ASP A 63 4.33 -2.38 12.32
N THR A 64 3.07 -2.64 12.67
CA THR A 64 1.90 -2.12 11.96
C THR A 64 1.13 -1.19 12.86
N LYS A 65 0.91 0.05 12.40
CA LYS A 65 -0.01 0.98 13.05
C LYS A 65 -1.32 0.98 12.27
N PRO A 66 -2.47 0.73 12.92
CA PRO A 66 -3.75 0.87 12.25
C PRO A 66 -3.92 2.32 11.78
N CYS A 67 -4.13 2.51 10.50
CA CYS A 67 -4.41 3.82 9.94
C CYS A 67 -5.89 4.12 10.17
N THR A 68 -6.22 4.78 11.29
CA THR A 68 -7.55 5.37 11.48
C THR A 68 -7.67 6.57 10.56
N ILE A 69 -8.27 6.39 9.38
CA ILE A 69 -8.73 7.52 8.58
C ILE A 69 -9.99 8.05 9.27
N SER A 70 -9.86 9.18 9.96
CA SER A 70 -11.02 10.01 10.30
C SER A 70 -11.61 10.49 8.98
N SER A 71 -12.76 9.94 8.59
CA SER A 71 -13.54 10.44 7.46
C SER A 71 -14.10 11.81 7.83
N GLU A 72 -13.31 12.87 7.65
CA GLU A 72 -13.85 14.23 7.63
C GLU A 72 -14.37 14.51 6.22
N TYR A 73 -15.71 14.43 6.09
CA TYR A 73 -16.47 15.03 5.00
C TYR A 73 -16.94 16.43 5.42
#